data_AF-A0A527GMG4-F1
#
_entry.id   AF-A0A527GMG4-F1
#
_cell.length_a   1.000
_cell.length_b   1.000
_cell.length_c   1.000
_cell.angle_alpha   90.00
_cell.angle_beta   90.00
_cell.angle_gamma   90.00
#
_symmetry.space_group_name_H-M   'P 1'
#
loop_
_entity.id
_entity.type
_entity.pdbx_description
1 polymer ?
#
loop_
_entity_poly.entity_id
_entity_poly.type
_entity_poly.pdbx_seq_one_letter_code
_entity_poly.pdbx_strand_id
1 'polypeptide(L)' 'MKLFDCPHCSHRLYFENAQCLNCSSLVLYDPERACFVLSGGDAVPCGNADECACNWRA' A
#
# COMPACT_ATOMS: atom_id res chain seq x y z
N MET A 1 -1.59 7.66 13.96
CA MET A 1 -2.16 7.56 12.60
C MET A 1 -1.20 8.23 11.64
N LYS A 2 -0.51 7.47 10.78
CA LYS A 2 0.30 8.05 9.68
C LYS A 2 -0.60 8.17 8.45
N LEU A 3 -0.56 9.34 7.82
CA LEU A 3 -1.32 9.69 6.64
C LEU A 3 -0.42 9.64 5.41
N PHE A 4 -0.94 9.10 4.33
CA PHE A 4 -0.29 9.01 3.03
C PHE A 4 -1.28 9.39 1.94
N ASP A 5 -0.81 9.44 0.69
CA ASP A 5 -1.63 9.70 -0.48
C ASP A 5 -1.58 8.49 -1.42
N CYS A 6 -2.72 8.18 -2.03
CA CYS A 6 -2.80 7.11 -3.03
C CYS A 6 -1.98 7.47 -4.27
N PRO A 7 -1.05 6.61 -4.72
CA PRO A 7 -0.21 6.90 -5.89
C PRO A 7 -0.99 6.97 -7.21
N HIS A 8 -2.24 6.51 -7.25
CA HIS A 8 -3.08 6.53 -8.44
C HIS A 8 -4.03 7.74 -8.52
N CYS A 9 -4.68 8.11 -7.41
CA CYS A 9 -5.69 9.17 -7.40
C CYS A 9 -5.43 10.31 -6.41
N SER A 10 -4.32 10.28 -5.67
CA SER A 10 -3.96 11.24 -4.62
C SER A 10 -4.98 11.36 -3.48
N HIS A 11 -5.92 10.41 -3.35
CA HIS A 11 -6.81 10.36 -2.20
C HIS A 11 -6.04 9.96 -0.94
N ARG A 12 -6.42 10.53 0.19
CA ARG A 12 -5.84 10.24 1.50
C ARG A 12 -5.96 8.75 1.84
N LEU A 13 -4.84 8.13 2.20
CA LEU A 13 -4.74 6.77 2.69
C LEU A 13 -4.26 6.75 4.14
N TYR A 14 -4.76 5.78 4.88
CA TYR A 14 -4.23 5.40 6.17
C TYR A 14 -3.24 4.26 6.00
N PHE A 15 -2.21 4.23 6.84
CA PHE A 15 -1.15 3.21 6.79
C PHE A 15 -1.68 1.77 6.75
N GLU A 16 -2.79 1.48 7.43
CA GLU A 16 -3.39 0.13 7.48
C GLU A 16 -4.16 -0.26 6.21
N ASN A 17 -4.33 0.66 5.25
CA ASN A 17 -5.06 0.37 4.02
C ASN A 17 -4.16 -0.39 3.02
N ALA A 18 -4.61 -1.55 2.55
CA ALA A 18 -4.05 -2.27 1.41
C ALA A 18 -4.77 -1.97 0.08
N GLN A 19 -5.88 -1.22 0.16
CA GLN A 19 -6.67 -0.78 -1.00
C GLN A 19 -7.13 0.65 -0.79
N CYS A 20 -7.10 1.45 -1.85
CA CYS A 20 -7.65 2.80 -1.81
C CYS A 20 -9.18 2.77 -1.78
N LEU A 21 -9.77 3.44 -0.81
CA LEU A 21 -11.24 3.53 -0.64
C LEU A 21 -11.92 4.41 -1.69
N ASN A 22 -11.17 5.20 -2.47
CA ASN A 22 -11.72 6.10 -3.48
C ASN A 22 -11.67 5.50 -4.90
N CYS A 23 -10.56 4.87 -5.28
CA CYS A 23 -10.36 4.33 -6.64
C CYS A 23 -10.18 2.81 -6.69
N SER A 24 -10.29 2.12 -5.54
CA SER A 24 -10.15 0.66 -5.41
C SER A 24 -8.80 0.06 -5.84
N SER A 25 -7.81 0.91 -6.12
CA SER A 25 -6.44 0.46 -6.44
C SER A 25 -5.81 -0.26 -5.25
N LEU A 26 -5.24 -1.43 -5.51
CA LEU A 26 -4.43 -2.15 -4.54
C LEU A 26 -3.09 -1.44 -4.38
N VAL A 27 -2.64 -1.28 -3.13
CA VAL A 27 -1.43 -0.55 -2.79
C VAL A 27 -0.59 -1.34 -1.80
N LEU A 28 0.72 -1.13 -1.87
CA LEU A 28 1.70 -1.71 -0.94
C LEU A 28 2.54 -0.58 -0.35
N TYR A 29 2.82 -0.65 0.94
CA TYR A 29 3.69 0.29 1.62
C TYR A 29 5.16 -0.03 1.30
N ASP A 30 5.89 0.98 0.85
CA ASP A 30 7.33 0.96 0.62
C ASP A 30 8.05 1.58 1.82
N PRO A 31 8.73 0.77 2.66
CA PRO A 31 9.41 1.29 3.84
C PRO A 31 10.67 2.10 3.53
N GLU A 32 11.31 1.88 2.37
CA GLU A 32 12.53 2.60 1.96
C GLU A 32 12.20 4.03 1.53
N ARG A 33 11.05 4.21 0.87
CA ARG A 33 10.57 5.51 0.37
C ARG A 33 9.57 6.18 1.33
N ALA A 34 9.09 5.45 2.32
CA ALA A 34 8.03 5.86 3.22
C ALA A 34 6.77 6.36 2.48
N CYS A 35 6.32 5.61 1.48
CA CYS A 35 5.13 5.93 0.69
C CYS A 35 4.40 4.67 0.20
N PHE A 36 3.20 4.82 -0.38
CA PHE A 36 2.50 3.73 -1.05
C PHE A 36 2.89 3.64 -2.52
N VAL A 37 3.01 2.42 -3.02
CA VAL A 37 3.15 2.08 -4.44
C VAL A 37 1.96 1.21 -4.88
N LEU A 38 1.68 1.14 -6.18
CA LEU A 38 0.64 0.26 -6.69
C LEU A 38 1.08 -1.20 -6.60
N SER A 39 0.16 -2.08 -6.21
CA SER A 39 0.41 -3.51 -6.20
C SER A 39 0.46 -4.06 -7.62
N GLY A 40 1.45 -4.91 -7.92
CA GLY A 40 1.69 -5.48 -9.25
C GLY A 40 2.91 -4.87 -9.96
N GLY A 41 3.41 -5.60 -10.97
CA GLY A 41 4.69 -5.26 -11.62
C GLY A 41 5.88 -5.53 -10.70
N ASP A 42 6.72 -4.52 -10.47
CA ASP A 42 7.91 -4.58 -9.60
C ASP A 42 7.59 -4.57 -8.09
N ALA A 43 6.37 -4.20 -7.70
CA ALA A 43 5.95 -4.17 -6.30
C ALA A 43 5.18 -5.45 -5.95
N VAL A 44 5.89 -6.39 -5.33
CA VAL A 44 5.33 -7.65 -4.82
C VAL A 44 5.06 -7.55 -3.32
N PRO A 45 3.98 -8.16 -2.80
CA PRO A 45 3.69 -8.15 -1.36
C PRO A 45 4.73 -8.94 -0.57
N CYS A 46 4.96 -8.54 0.68
CA CYS A 46 5.72 -9.30 1.67
C CYS A 46 5.14 -10.72 1.85
N GLY A 47 5.99 -11.70 2.16
CA GLY A 47 5.56 -13.10 2.39
C GLY A 47 4.55 -13.26 3.54
N ASN A 48 4.51 -12.30 4.46
CA ASN A 48 3.61 -12.28 5.62
C ASN A 48 2.25 -11.62 5.30
N ALA A 49 1.96 -11.29 4.04
CA ALA A 49 0.71 -10.64 3.66
C ALA A 49 -0.51 -11.52 3.98
N ASP A 50 -0.41 -12.83 3.78
CA ASP A 50 -1.51 -13.78 4.04
C ASP A 50 -1.67 -14.09 5.54
N GLU A 51 -0.56 -14.31 6.25
CA GLU A 51 -0.60 -14.72 7.66
C GLU A 51 -0.88 -13.56 8.63
N CYS A 52 -0.38 -12.36 8.33
CA CYS A 52 -0.40 -11.21 9.24
C CYS A 52 -1.09 -9.97 8.68
N ALA A 53 -1.73 -10.05 7.50
CA ALA A 53 -2.28 -8.90 6.79
C ALA A 53 -1.23 -7.77 6.57
N CYS A 54 0.04 -8.15 6.40
CA CYS A 54 1.12 -7.21 6.09
C CYS A 54 0.85 -6.57 4.72
N ASN A 55 0.75 -5.24 4.69
CA ASN A 55 0.51 -4.49 3.46
C ASN A 55 1.78 -3.90 2.85
N TRP A 56 2.94 -4.46 3.16
CA TRP A 56 4.24 -3.94 2.71
C TRP A 56 4.65 -4.62 1.42
N ARG A 57 5.49 -3.95 0.63
CA ARG A 57 6.25 -4.65 -0.42
C ARG A 57 7.36 -5.50 0.20
N ALA A 58 7.76 -6.57 -0.50
CA ALA A 58 8.97 -7.32 -0.18
C ALA A 58 10.24 -6.53 -0.52
#